data_AF-A0A2S7SY60-F1
#
_entry.id   AF-A0A2S7SY60-F1
#
_cell.length_a   1.000
_cell.length_b   1.000
_cell.length_c   1.000
_cell.angle_alpha   90.00
_cell.angle_beta   90.00
_cell.angle_gamma   90.00
#
_symmetry.space_group_name_H-M   'P 1'
#
loop_
_entity.id
_entity.type
_entity.pdbx_description
1 polymer ?
#
loop_
_entity_poly.entity_id
_entity_poly.type
_entity_poly.pdbx_seq_one_letter_code
_entity_poly.pdbx_strand_id
1 'polypeptide(L)'
;MKRLVNYKYADLVAQLLALVVPLIWAVAGKDVSNGFFCYTTVGIIQIISCLFNKSFLPQTLKHKSRGKYETLLSVVVMMGMVLGFVVGIVIFSGTMVSGFYAVIIIGYMLLLLTPIMDLWYLWVTCIEIKYITLQNDQENTSKYTLP
;
A
#
# COMPACT_ATOMS: atom_id res chain seq x y z
N MET A 1 -16.10 12.95 12.73
CA MET A 1 -16.29 12.14 11.52
C MET A 1 -15.86 12.81 10.21
N LYS A 2 -16.34 14.02 9.85
CA LYS A 2 -16.02 14.67 8.55
C LYS A 2 -14.51 14.79 8.22
N ARG A 3 -13.66 15.12 9.21
CA ARG A 3 -12.20 15.18 9.03
C ARG A 3 -11.56 13.81 8.71
N LEU A 4 -12.10 12.73 9.29
CA LEU A 4 -11.62 11.36 9.08
C LEU A 4 -11.97 10.87 7.67
N VAL A 5 -13.15 11.25 7.16
CA VAL A 5 -13.55 10.99 5.77
C VAL A 5 -12.64 11.72 4.78
N ASN A 6 -12.37 13.01 5.00
CA ASN A 6 -11.44 13.77 4.15
C ASN A 6 -10.03 13.18 4.17
N TYR A 7 -9.55 12.74 5.34
CA TYR A 7 -8.28 12.05 5.48
C TYR A 7 -8.25 10.76 4.63
N LYS A 8 -9.31 9.95 4.67
CA LYS A 8 -9.42 8.72 3.87
C LYS A 8 -9.50 8.98 2.36
N TYR A 9 -10.16 10.04 1.93
CA TYR A 9 -10.15 10.44 0.52
C TYR A 9 -8.76 10.89 0.07
N ALA A 10 -8.06 11.68 0.89
CA ALA A 10 -6.68 12.08 0.59
C ALA A 10 -5.74 10.86 0.50
N ASP A 11 -5.88 9.91 1.42
CA ASP A 11 -5.16 8.63 1.41
C ASP A 11 -5.45 7.83 0.13
N LEU A 12 -6.72 7.75 -0.28
CA LEU A 12 -7.15 7.06 -1.49
C LEU A 12 -6.56 7.69 -2.76
N VAL A 13 -6.55 9.03 -2.83
CA VAL A 13 -5.91 9.76 -3.94
C VAL A 13 -4.40 9.55 -3.94
N ALA A 14 -3.75 9.56 -2.77
CA ALA A 14 -2.31 9.32 -2.66
C ALA A 14 -1.93 7.92 -3.17
N GLN A 15 -2.70 6.89 -2.84
CA GLN A 15 -2.49 5.52 -3.35
C GLN A 15 -2.75 5.41 -4.86
N LEU A 16 -3.79 6.07 -5.37
CA LEU A 16 -4.06 6.10 -6.82
C LEU A 16 -2.93 6.81 -7.59
N LEU A 17 -2.43 7.93 -7.07
CA LEU A 17 -1.28 8.62 -7.65
C LEU A 17 -0.02 7.76 -7.54
N ALA A 18 0.18 7.08 -6.42
CA ALA A 18 1.26 6.12 -6.24
C ALA A 18 1.18 4.97 -7.25
N LEU A 19 -0.01 4.50 -7.64
CA LEU A 19 -0.14 3.48 -8.67
C LEU A 19 0.11 4.03 -10.08
N VAL A 20 -0.51 5.17 -10.41
CA VAL A 20 -0.57 5.68 -11.79
C VAL A 20 0.69 6.41 -12.21
N VAL A 21 1.24 7.31 -11.37
CA VAL A 21 2.42 8.13 -11.72
C VAL A 21 3.63 7.25 -12.03
N PRO A 22 3.94 6.23 -11.22
CA PRO A 22 5.09 5.37 -11.46
C PRO A 22 4.85 4.42 -12.64
N LEU A 23 3.61 3.98 -12.89
CA LEU A 23 3.28 3.20 -14.09
C LEU A 23 3.54 4.02 -15.37
N ILE A 24 3.08 5.27 -15.42
CA ILE A 24 3.31 6.17 -16.56
C ILE A 24 4.81 6.40 -16.75
N TRP A 25 5.56 6.63 -15.67
CA TRP A 25 7.01 6.81 -15.74
C TRP A 25 7.73 5.54 -16.23
N ALA A 26 7.36 4.37 -15.74
CA ALA A 26 7.93 3.10 -16.19
C ALA A 26 7.68 2.87 -17.70
N VAL A 27 6.48 3.16 -18.20
CA VAL A 27 6.15 3.06 -19.63
C VAL A 27 6.93 4.08 -20.48
N ALA A 28 7.11 5.31 -19.98
CA ALA A 28 7.81 6.37 -20.69
C ALA A 28 9.34 6.16 -20.71
N GLY A 29 9.91 5.66 -19.60
CA GLY A 29 11.35 5.58 -19.38
C GLY A 29 12.04 4.41 -20.09
N LYS A 30 11.30 3.40 -20.56
CA LYS A 30 11.81 2.18 -21.25
C LYS A 30 12.96 1.43 -20.55
N ASP A 31 13.24 1.74 -19.28
CA ASP A 31 14.27 1.12 -18.46
C ASP A 31 13.63 0.39 -17.28
N VAL A 32 14.10 -0.83 -17.04
CA VAL A 32 13.66 -1.72 -15.96
C VAL A 32 13.97 -1.10 -14.59
N SER A 33 15.06 -0.33 -14.49
CA SER A 33 15.45 0.38 -13.27
C SER A 33 14.36 1.35 -12.78
N ASN A 34 13.67 2.02 -13.71
CA ASN A 34 12.56 2.92 -13.39
C ASN A 34 11.38 2.14 -12.77
N GLY A 35 11.08 0.94 -13.25
CA GLY A 35 10.04 0.07 -12.68
C GLY A 35 10.30 -0.31 -11.22
N PHE A 36 11.57 -0.53 -10.85
CA PHE A 36 11.94 -0.79 -9.45
C PHE A 36 11.77 0.43 -8.55
N PHE A 37 12.20 1.61 -9.00
CA PHE A 37 12.01 2.85 -8.25
C PHE A 37 10.52 3.16 -8.01
N CYS A 38 9.72 2.87 -9.02
CA CYS A 38 8.26 2.99 -8.99
C CYS A 38 7.64 2.09 -7.90
N TYR A 39 8.06 0.83 -7.84
CA TYR A 39 7.63 -0.14 -6.83
C TYR A 39 7.96 0.31 -5.41
N THR A 40 9.20 0.76 -5.18
CA THR A 40 9.64 1.19 -3.85
C THR A 40 8.81 2.37 -3.36
N THR A 41 8.48 3.30 -4.26
CA THR A 41 7.65 4.48 -3.94
C THR A 41 6.23 4.06 -3.52
N VAL A 42 5.59 3.15 -4.26
CA VAL A 42 4.26 2.60 -3.91
C VAL A 42 4.30 1.92 -2.54
N GLY A 43 5.27 1.04 -2.33
CA GLY A 43 5.42 0.32 -1.07
C GLY A 43 5.59 1.25 0.13
N ILE A 44 6.41 2.30 0.00
CA ILE A 44 6.60 3.30 1.05
C ILE A 44 5.29 4.03 1.37
N ILE A 45 4.55 4.47 0.34
CA ILE A 45 3.27 5.16 0.52
C ILE A 45 2.26 4.24 1.21
N GLN A 46 2.17 2.96 0.80
CA GLN A 46 1.34 1.95 1.48
C GLN A 46 1.69 1.75 2.96
N ILE A 47 2.98 1.65 3.30
CA ILE A 47 3.42 1.51 4.69
C ILE A 47 3.00 2.73 5.51
N ILE A 48 3.27 3.94 4.98
CA ILE A 48 2.90 5.20 5.64
C ILE A 48 1.39 5.26 5.86
N SER A 49 0.60 4.98 4.83
CA SER A 49 -0.86 4.94 4.93
C SER A 49 -1.37 3.91 5.94
N CYS A 50 -0.73 2.74 6.05
CA CYS A 50 -1.04 1.77 7.10
C CYS A 50 -0.75 2.31 8.50
N LEU A 51 0.40 2.96 8.71
CA LEU A 51 0.76 3.56 10.00
C LEU A 51 -0.24 4.63 10.43
N PHE A 52 -0.58 5.56 9.53
CA PHE A 52 -1.58 6.57 9.84
C PHE A 52 -2.95 5.95 10.11
N ASN A 53 -3.40 4.97 9.32
CA ASN A 53 -4.68 4.32 9.58
C ASN A 53 -4.69 3.52 10.89
N LYS A 54 -3.55 3.01 11.33
CA LYS A 54 -3.43 2.39 12.65
C LYS A 54 -3.65 3.41 13.77
N SER A 55 -3.09 4.61 13.62
CA SER A 55 -3.14 5.70 14.62
C SER A 55 -4.45 6.48 14.63
N PHE A 56 -5.06 6.73 13.47
CA PHE A 56 -6.19 7.67 13.34
C PHE A 56 -7.55 6.99 13.13
N LEU A 57 -7.61 5.70 12.75
CA LEU A 57 -8.87 4.99 12.53
C LEU A 57 -9.26 4.15 13.77
N PRO A 58 -10.43 4.39 14.38
CA PRO A 58 -10.94 3.54 15.47
C PRO A 58 -11.14 2.09 15.01
N GLN A 59 -10.90 1.11 15.89
CA GLN A 59 -11.04 -0.31 15.55
C GLN A 59 -12.45 -0.69 15.08
N THR A 60 -13.48 -0.02 15.58
CA THR A 60 -14.89 -0.25 15.21
C THR A 60 -15.21 0.09 13.76
N LEU A 61 -14.41 0.95 13.13
CA LEU A 61 -14.57 1.39 11.74
C LEU A 61 -13.61 0.69 10.78
N LYS A 62 -12.74 -0.18 11.28
CA LYS A 62 -11.80 -0.96 10.47
C LYS A 62 -12.50 -2.14 9.84
N HIS A 63 -12.32 -2.32 8.54
CA HIS A 63 -12.82 -3.49 7.87
C HIS A 63 -12.01 -4.74 8.30
N LYS A 64 -12.67 -5.90 8.47
CA LYS A 64 -12.03 -7.15 8.94
C LYS A 64 -10.84 -7.59 8.09
N SER A 65 -10.85 -7.27 6.79
CA SER A 65 -9.77 -7.60 5.85
C SER A 65 -8.51 -6.73 6.05
N ARG A 66 -8.62 -5.57 6.75
CA ARG A 66 -7.50 -4.64 6.96
C ARG A 66 -6.35 -5.27 7.75
N GLY A 67 -6.68 -6.04 8.80
CA GLY A 67 -5.66 -6.75 9.59
C GLY A 67 -4.89 -7.77 8.77
N LYS A 68 -5.59 -8.54 7.92
CA LYS A 68 -4.95 -9.50 7.00
C LYS A 68 -4.04 -8.81 5.98
N TYR A 69 -4.51 -7.68 5.45
CA TYR A 69 -3.72 -6.84 4.55
C TYR A 69 -2.45 -6.32 5.23
N GLU A 70 -2.55 -5.77 6.44
CA GLU A 70 -1.38 -5.25 7.19
C GLU A 70 -0.36 -6.36 7.50
N THR A 71 -0.82 -7.55 7.87
CA THR A 71 0.06 -8.72 8.07
C THR A 71 0.75 -9.12 6.78
N LEU A 72 0.01 -9.25 5.68
CA LEU A 72 0.59 -9.62 4.38
C LEU A 72 1.60 -8.57 3.88
N LEU A 73 1.26 -7.28 3.99
CA LEU A 73 2.16 -6.18 3.64
C LEU A 73 3.46 -6.25 4.46
N SER A 74 3.36 -6.53 5.77
CA SER A 74 4.53 -6.66 6.64
C SER A 74 5.43 -7.83 6.24
N VAL A 75 4.83 -8.97 5.86
CA VAL A 75 5.58 -10.14 5.35
C VAL A 75 6.27 -9.81 4.03
N VAL A 76 5.58 -9.17 3.09
CA VAL A 76 6.15 -8.77 1.80
C VAL A 76 7.32 -7.81 1.99
N VAL A 77 7.19 -6.81 2.87
CA VAL A 77 8.26 -5.85 3.19
C VAL A 77 9.46 -6.56 3.83
N MET A 78 9.22 -7.47 4.78
CA MET A 78 10.28 -8.26 5.41
C MET A 78 11.01 -9.14 4.40
N MET A 79 10.27 -9.83 3.52
CA MET A 79 10.86 -10.62 2.45
C MET A 79 11.70 -9.75 1.51
N GLY A 80 11.21 -8.56 1.13
CA GLY A 80 11.93 -7.61 0.29
C GLY A 80 13.24 -7.14 0.93
N MET A 81 13.24 -6.83 2.23
CA MET A 81 14.45 -6.43 2.96
C MET A 81 15.48 -7.57 3.06
N VAL A 82 15.04 -8.78 3.40
CA VAL A 82 15.91 -9.96 3.46
C VAL A 82 16.51 -10.23 2.08
N LEU A 83 15.70 -10.15 1.02
CA LEU A 83 16.19 -10.32 -0.33
C LEU A 83 17.24 -9.26 -0.66
N GLY A 84 16.95 -7.98 -0.43
CA GLY A 84 17.87 -6.87 -0.67
C GLY A 84 19.20 -7.04 0.05
N PHE A 85 19.18 -7.55 1.28
CA PHE A 85 20.39 -7.87 2.04
C PHE A 85 21.19 -9.01 1.42
N VAL A 86 20.53 -10.11 1.03
CA VAL A 86 21.18 -11.24 0.33
C VAL A 86 21.77 -10.78 -1.00
N VAL A 87 21.07 -9.93 -1.77
CA VAL A 87 21.58 -9.32 -3.01
C VAL A 87 22.84 -8.54 -2.73
N GLY A 88 22.82 -7.67 -1.71
CA GLY A 88 23.97 -6.88 -1.30
C GLY A 88 25.19 -7.74 -1.02
N ILE A 89 25.02 -8.84 -0.27
CA ILE A 89 26.10 -9.79 0.04
C ILE A 89 26.61 -10.50 -1.23
N VAL A 90 25.72 -10.94 -2.12
CA VAL A 90 26.10 -11.67 -3.33
C VAL A 90 26.84 -10.78 -4.32
N ILE A 91 26.40 -9.54 -4.50
CA ILE A 91 27.12 -8.54 -5.30
C ILE A 91 28.51 -8.26 -4.69
N PHE A 92 28.58 -8.11 -3.36
CA PHE A 92 29.85 -7.81 -2.67
C PHE A 92 30.83 -9.00 -2.68
N SER A 93 30.34 -10.22 -2.75
CA SER A 93 31.16 -11.45 -2.81
C SER A 93 31.60 -11.85 -4.22
N GLY A 94 31.25 -11.07 -5.25
CA GLY A 94 31.76 -11.26 -6.63
C GLY A 94 31.14 -12.42 -7.40
N THR A 95 30.15 -13.12 -6.83
CA THR A 95 29.42 -14.21 -7.51
C THR A 95 28.32 -13.63 -8.41
N MET A 96 28.74 -12.99 -9.52
CA MET A 96 27.91 -12.10 -10.31
C MET A 96 26.79 -12.74 -11.15
N VAL A 97 26.84 -14.04 -11.45
CA VAL A 97 26.01 -14.58 -12.55
C VAL A 97 24.71 -15.22 -12.07
N SER A 98 24.72 -16.14 -11.10
CA SER A 98 23.50 -16.86 -10.70
C SER A 98 22.60 -16.10 -9.72
N GLY A 99 23.17 -15.36 -8.78
CA GLY A 99 22.41 -14.56 -7.82
C GLY A 99 21.71 -13.36 -8.44
N PHE A 100 22.32 -12.74 -9.46
CA PHE A 100 21.74 -11.58 -10.14
C PHE A 100 20.45 -11.92 -10.90
N TYR A 101 20.39 -13.08 -11.57
CA TYR A 101 19.16 -13.54 -12.23
C TYR A 101 18.04 -13.90 -11.24
N ALA A 102 18.36 -14.54 -10.12
CA ALA A 102 17.37 -14.85 -9.08
C ALA A 102 16.73 -13.58 -8.50
N VAL A 103 17.54 -12.53 -8.32
CA VAL A 103 17.10 -11.21 -7.84
C VAL A 103 16.20 -10.52 -8.83
N ILE A 104 16.54 -10.57 -10.12
CA ILE A 104 15.69 -10.01 -11.18
C ILE A 104 14.34 -10.71 -11.20
N ILE A 105 14.30 -12.05 -11.19
CA ILE A 105 13.06 -12.83 -11.24
C ILE A 105 12.17 -12.54 -10.02
N ILE A 106 12.73 -12.55 -8.82
CA ILE A 106 11.96 -12.26 -7.59
C ILE A 106 11.53 -10.79 -7.56
N GLY A 107 12.40 -9.88 -7.99
CA GLY A 107 12.08 -8.46 -8.17
C GLY A 107 10.88 -8.25 -9.10
N TYR A 108 10.85 -8.94 -10.24
CA TYR A 108 9.70 -8.94 -11.16
C TYR A 108 8.43 -9.56 -10.54
N MET A 109 8.54 -10.63 -9.75
CA MET A 109 7.39 -11.20 -9.04
C MET A 109 6.80 -10.24 -8.02
N LEU A 110 7.64 -9.54 -7.26
CA LEU A 110 7.21 -8.48 -6.33
C LEU A 110 6.54 -7.31 -7.06
N LEU A 111 7.05 -6.97 -8.26
CA LEU A 111 6.50 -5.95 -9.16
C LEU A 111 5.09 -6.29 -9.65
N LEU A 112 4.83 -7.57 -9.93
CA LEU A 112 3.49 -8.05 -10.33
C LEU A 112 2.50 -8.09 -9.16
N LEU A 113 2.97 -8.32 -7.93
CA LEU A 113 2.15 -8.35 -6.72
C LEU A 113 1.69 -6.96 -6.26
N THR A 114 2.42 -5.90 -6.63
CA THR A 114 2.15 -4.53 -6.19
C THR A 114 0.77 -4.00 -6.58
N PRO A 115 0.36 -4.04 -7.87
CA PRO A 115 -0.96 -3.56 -8.26
C PRO A 115 -2.08 -4.35 -7.60
N ILE A 116 -1.88 -5.65 -7.33
CA ILE A 116 -2.85 -6.48 -6.61
C ILE A 116 -3.02 -5.98 -5.17
N MET A 117 -1.91 -5.69 -4.49
CA MET A 117 -1.94 -5.15 -3.12
C MET A 117 -2.57 -3.76 -3.09
N ASP A 118 -2.26 -2.91 -4.08
CA ASP A 118 -2.83 -1.56 -4.16
C ASP A 118 -4.34 -1.57 -4.40
N LEU A 119 -4.81 -2.42 -5.32
CA LEU A 119 -6.23 -2.60 -5.58
C LEU A 119 -6.96 -3.14 -4.35
N TRP A 120 -6.35 -4.08 -3.61
CA TRP A 120 -6.90 -4.57 -2.35
C TRP A 120 -6.97 -3.43 -1.31
N TYR A 121 -5.93 -2.61 -1.21
CA TYR A 121 -5.92 -1.45 -0.32
C TYR A 121 -7.03 -0.45 -0.62
N LEU A 122 -7.17 -0.07 -1.90
CA LEU A 122 -8.20 0.85 -2.39
C LEU A 122 -9.60 0.29 -2.09
N TRP A 123 -9.84 -0.98 -2.39
CA TRP A 123 -11.10 -1.66 -2.09
C TRP A 123 -11.48 -1.57 -0.61
N VAL A 124 -10.53 -1.90 0.27
CA VAL A 124 -10.78 -1.85 1.72
C VAL A 124 -11.05 -0.41 2.18
N THR A 125 -10.29 0.54 1.67
CA THR A 125 -10.42 1.96 2.03
C THR A 125 -11.78 2.53 1.58
N CYS A 126 -12.28 2.16 0.40
CA CYS A 126 -13.64 2.50 -0.07
C CYS A 126 -14.73 2.00 0.89
N ILE A 127 -14.61 0.76 1.36
CA ILE A 127 -15.57 0.19 2.31
C ILE A 127 -15.54 0.94 3.64
N GLU A 128 -14.35 1.26 4.14
CA GLU A 128 -14.19 2.01 5.39
C GLU A 128 -14.79 3.43 5.28
N ILE A 129 -14.61 4.13 4.15
CA ILE A 129 -15.25 5.41 3.89
C ILE A 129 -16.79 5.30 3.97
N LYS A 130 -17.36 4.23 3.38
CA LYS A 130 -18.81 3.98 3.44
C LYS A 130 -19.28 3.79 4.87
N TYR A 131 -18.57 3.02 5.69
CA TYR A 131 -18.92 2.84 7.10
C TYR A 131 -18.84 4.14 7.90
N ILE A 132 -17.78 4.93 7.71
CA ILE A 132 -17.61 6.21 8.41
C ILE A 132 -18.74 7.18 8.03
N THR A 133 -19.14 7.19 6.76
CA THR A 133 -20.22 8.07 6.26
C THR A 133 -21.56 7.67 6.87
N LEU A 134 -21.92 6.38 6.85
CA LEU A 134 -23.16 5.87 7.44
C LEU A 134 -23.26 6.16 8.95
N GLN A 135 -22.15 6.00 9.69
CA GLN A 135 -22.14 6.30 11.12
C GLN A 135 -22.30 7.81 11.40
N ASN A 136 -21.73 8.67 10.56
CA ASN A 136 -21.89 10.12 10.67
C ASN A 136 -23.35 10.55 10.40
N ASP A 137 -24.05 9.89 9.49
CA ASP A 137 -25.46 10.17 9.20
C ASP A 137 -26.37 9.72 10.35
N GLN A 138 -26.05 8.60 11.00
CA GLN A 138 -26.74 8.12 12.22
C GLN A 138 -26.52 9.06 13.41
N GLU A 139 -25.30 9.57 13.64
CA GLU A 139 -25.04 10.57 14.68
C GLU A 139 -25.81 11.87 14.42
N ASN A 140 -25.94 12.30 13.17
CA ASN A 140 -26.70 13.51 12.85
C ASN A 140 -28.21 13.28 13.02
N THR A 141 -28.77 12.18 12.54
CA THR A 141 -30.21 11.87 12.72
C THR A 141 -30.59 11.68 14.18
N SER A 142 -29.73 11.04 14.99
CA SER A 142 -29.91 10.92 16.45
C SER A 142 -29.93 12.27 17.18
N LYS A 143 -29.19 13.28 16.70
CA LYS A 143 -29.17 14.61 17.32
C LYS A 143 -30.45 15.41 17.08
N TYR A 144 -31.25 15.05 16.09
CA TYR A 144 -32.50 15.74 15.73
C TYR A 144 -33.77 14.96 16.14
N THR A 145 -33.62 13.82 16.82
CA THR A 145 -34.74 12.95 17.26
C THR A 145 -34.89 12.84 18.78
N LEU A 146 -34.40 13.82 19.55
CA LEU A 146 -34.79 13.95 20.96
C LEU A 146 -35.99 14.92 21.09
N PRO A 147 -37.13 14.49 21.66
CA PRO A 147 -38.18 15.39 22.15
C PRO A 147 -37.72 16.19 23.38
#